data_AF-A0A3D3NV95-F1
#
_entry.id   AF-A0A3D3NV95-F1
#
_cell.length_a   1.000
_cell.length_b   1.000
_cell.length_c   1.000
_cell.angle_alpha   90.00
_cell.angle_beta   90.00
_cell.angle_gamma   90.00
#
_symmetry.space_group_name_H-M   'P 1'
#
loop_
_entity.id
_entity.type
_entity.pdbx_description
1 polymer ?
#
loop_
_entity_poly.entity_id
_entity_poly.type
_entity_poly.pdbx_seq_one_letter_code
_entity_poly.pdbx_strand_id
1 'polypeptide(L)' 'MLPGQPEAQNAAHTAKAGGLLFSAAEVEALNEIAAECGSAAFEASALPVYEV' A
#
# COMPACT_ATOMS: atom_id res chain seq x y z
N MET A 1 10.80 -13.87 -18.26
CA MET A 1 10.64 -13.57 -16.83
C MET A 1 11.39 -14.63 -16.05
N LEU A 2 12.35 -14.25 -15.20
CA LEU A 2 13.04 -15.17 -14.31
C LEU A 2 12.22 -15.37 -13.02
N PRO A 3 12.33 -16.53 -12.35
CA PRO A 3 11.82 -16.68 -10.99
C PRO A 3 12.38 -15.57 -10.09
N GLY A 4 11.51 -14.87 -9.35
CA GLY A 4 11.92 -13.76 -8.47
C GLY A 4 12.01 -12.39 -9.16
N GLN A 5 11.92 -12.32 -10.49
CA GLN A 5 11.99 -11.05 -11.22
C GLN A 5 10.80 -10.12 -10.92
N PRO A 6 9.54 -10.59 -10.87
CA PRO A 6 8.40 -9.74 -10.49
C PRO A 6 8.54 -9.15 -9.09
N GLU A 7 9.00 -9.95 -8.12
CA GLU A 7 9.20 -9.54 -6.74
C GLU A 7 10.30 -8.47 -6.65
N ALA A 8 11.41 -8.65 -7.38
CA ALA A 8 12.48 -7.66 -7.46
C ALA A 8 12.01 -6.33 -8.07
N GLN A 9 11.15 -6.38 -9.09
CA GLN A 9 10.56 -5.18 -9.70
C GLN A 9 9.63 -4.47 -8.72
N ASN A 10 8.72 -5.19 -8.05
CA ASN A 10 7.82 -4.61 -7.06
C ASN A 10 8.56 -4.03 -5.84
N ALA A 11 9.66 -4.68 -5.42
CA ALA A 11 10.53 -4.17 -4.36
C ALA A 11 11.18 -2.83 -4.75
N ALA A 12 11.59 -2.67 -6.02
CA ALA A 12 12.13 -1.41 -6.51
C ALA A 12 11.08 -0.29 -6.51
N HIS A 13 9.83 -0.58 -6.90
CA HIS A 13 8.73 0.39 -6.84
C HIS A 13 8.44 0.83 -5.40
N THR A 14 8.36 -0.13 -4.47
CA THR A 14 8.16 0.12 -3.04
C THR A 14 9.30 0.98 -2.46
N ALA A 15 10.56 0.67 -2.79
CA ALA A 15 11.71 1.47 -2.36
C ALA A 15 11.65 2.90 -2.90
N LYS A 16 11.26 3.08 -4.17
CA LYS A 16 11.11 4.40 -4.80
C LYS A 16 9.95 5.20 -4.20
N ALA A 17 8.86 4.55 -3.83
CA ALA A 17 7.70 5.17 -3.19
C ALA A 17 7.95 5.55 -1.72
N GLY A 18 9.06 5.09 -1.12
CA GLY A 18 9.39 5.33 0.29
C GLY A 18 8.64 4.41 1.24
N GLY A 19 8.05 3.31 0.75
CA GLY A 19 7.26 2.39 1.56
C GLY A 19 6.36 1.47 0.74
N LEU A 20 5.59 0.65 1.43
CA LEU A 20 4.59 -0.24 0.82
C LEU A 20 3.53 0.55 0.07
N LEU A 21 3.16 0.03 -1.10
CA LEU A 21 2.12 0.57 -1.94
C LEU A 21 0.80 -0.15 -1.64
N PHE A 22 -0.25 0.62 -1.42
CA PHE A 22 -1.61 0.13 -1.23
C PHE A 22 -2.53 0.81 -2.24
N SER A 23 -3.48 0.06 -2.76
CA SER A 23 -4.61 0.58 -3.53
C SER A 23 -5.65 1.24 -2.62
N ALA A 24 -6.54 2.04 -3.20
CA ALA A 24 -7.66 2.63 -2.45
C ALA A 24 -8.53 1.55 -1.77
N ALA A 25 -8.81 0.45 -2.47
CA ALA A 25 -9.59 -0.66 -1.93
C ALA A 25 -8.88 -1.36 -0.75
N GLU A 26 -7.55 -1.49 -0.78
CA GLU A 26 -6.81 -2.05 0.35
C GLU A 26 -6.80 -1.11 1.56
N VAL A 27 -6.72 0.20 1.35
CA VAL A 27 -6.85 1.20 2.43
C VAL A 27 -8.26 1.15 3.05
N GLU A 28 -9.31 1.01 2.23
CA GLU A 28 -10.69 0.84 2.70
C GLU A 28 -10.84 -0.43 3.54
N ALA A 29 -10.34 -1.58 3.06
CA ALA A 29 -10.35 -2.82 3.83
C ALA A 29 -9.55 -2.72 5.15
N LEU A 30 -8.43 -1.99 5.15
CA LEU A 30 -7.65 -1.75 6.36
C LEU A 30 -8.40 -0.86 7.36
N ASN A 31 -9.23 0.08 6.86
CA ASN A 31 -10.09 0.91 7.69
C ASN A 31 -11.24 0.12 8.33
N GLU A 32 -11.76 -0.93 7.69
CA GLU A 32 -12.71 -1.85 8.33
C GLU A 32 -12.08 -2.52 9.56
N ILE A 33 -10.85 -3.03 9.42
CA ILE A 33 -10.08 -3.61 10.54
C ILE A 33 -9.80 -2.57 11.62
N ALA A 34 -9.42 -1.35 11.24
CA ALA A 34 -9.17 -0.26 12.18
C ALA A 34 -10.42 0.05 13.03
N ALA A 35 -11.60 0.08 12.41
CA ALA A 35 -12.87 0.28 13.09
C ALA A 35 -13.20 -0.84 14.09
N GLU A 36 -13.01 -2.11 13.70
CA GLU A 36 -13.19 -3.27 14.60
C GLU A 36 -12.24 -3.24 15.79
N CYS A 37 -11.03 -2.72 15.59
CA CYS A 37 -10.00 -2.61 16.63
C CYS A 37 -10.09 -1.33 17.47
N GLY A 38 -11.00 -0.40 17.15
CA GLY A 38 -11.06 0.93 17.78
C GLY A 38 -9.86 1.83 17.48
N SER A 39 -9.15 1.59 16.37
CA SER A 39 -8.05 2.42 15.88
C SER A 39 -8.58 3.55 14.98
N ALA A 40 -7.80 4.62 14.83
CA ALA A 40 -8.08 5.66 13.86
C ALA A 40 -7.99 5.11 12.43
N ALA A 41 -8.88 5.60 11.56
CA ALA A 41 -8.85 5.30 10.14
C ALA A 41 -7.66 6.00 9.45
N PHE A 42 -7.18 5.40 8.38
CA PHE A 42 -6.27 5.98 7.42
C PHE A 42 -7.02 6.94 6.49
N GLU A 43 -6.64 8.22 6.51
CA GLU A 43 -7.16 9.24 5.59
C GLU A 43 -6.52 9.09 4.22
N ALA A 44 -7.20 8.39 3.30
CA ALA A 44 -6.67 8.06 1.97
C ALA A 44 -6.19 9.29 1.18
N SER A 45 -6.86 10.43 1.34
CA SER A 45 -6.49 11.70 0.68
C SER A 45 -5.20 12.33 1.21
N ALA A 46 -4.77 11.95 2.41
CA ALA A 46 -3.54 12.43 3.02
C ALA A 46 -2.34 11.51 2.72
N LEU A 47 -2.56 10.35 2.09
CA LEU A 47 -1.51 9.40 1.74
C LEU A 47 -0.79 9.81 0.43
N PRO A 48 0.54 9.65 0.34
CA PRO A 48 1.27 9.86 -0.91
C PRO A 48 0.80 8.92 -2.02
N VAL A 49 0.71 9.43 -3.25
CA VAL A 49 0.32 8.66 -4.44
C VAL A 49 1.55 8.30 -5.25
N TYR A 50 1.61 7.04 -5.71
CA TYR A 50 2.67 6.54 -6.58
C TYR A 50 2.07 6.03 -7.89
N GLU A 51 2.52 6.61 -9.01
CA GLU A 51 2.19 6.12 -10.34
C GLU A 51 3.32 5.21 -10.84
N VAL A 52 2.95 4.01 -11.30
CA VAL A 52 3.86 2.95 -11.76
C VAL A 52 4.41 3.26 -13.15
#